data_AF-A0A6M1R3T2-F1
#
_entry.id   AF-A0A6M1R3T2-F1
#
_cell.length_a   1.000
_cell.length_b   1.000
_cell.length_c   1.000
_cell.angle_alpha   90.00
_cell.angle_beta   90.00
_cell.angle_gamma   90.00
#
_symmetry.space_group_name_H-M   'P 1'
#
loop_
_entity.id
_entity.type
_entity.pdbx_description
1 polymer ?
#
loop_
_entity_poly.entity_id
_entity_poly.type
_entity_poly.pdbx_seq_one_letter_code
_entity_poly.pdbx_strand_id
1 'polypeptide(L)'
;MTMGMVSGCSYVSTYGVHGKLLGTEQQIVKCEYEAALDTLQQFTVIGSNKEKSQAFEFMGVVYQEKMDLEAFNHTVDRFLFSDMGRGESREQVIMEWNEARREIREKRLYELGRAECSTDFT
;
A
#
# COMPACT_ATOMS: atom_id res chain seq x y z
N MET A 1 -48.65 -13.02 21.12
CA MET A 1 -47.53 -13.81 21.65
C MET A 1 -47.09 -14.79 20.58
N THR A 2 -45.93 -14.55 19.97
CA THR A 2 -44.92 -15.55 19.63
C THR A 2 -43.68 -14.77 19.21
N MET A 3 -42.69 -14.80 20.10
CA MET A 3 -41.31 -14.38 19.83
C MET A 3 -40.77 -15.21 18.67
N GLY A 4 -40.13 -14.53 17.73
CA GLY A 4 -39.25 -15.14 16.74
C GLY A 4 -37.96 -14.34 16.71
N MET A 5 -37.10 -14.56 17.70
CA MET A 5 -35.71 -14.13 17.62
C MET A 5 -35.06 -14.90 16.48
N VAL A 6 -34.64 -14.20 15.43
CA VAL A 6 -33.63 -14.71 14.50
C VAL A 6 -32.39 -13.87 14.72
N SER A 7 -31.53 -14.35 15.63
CA SER A 7 -30.12 -14.02 15.63
C SER A 7 -29.54 -14.51 14.31
N GLY A 8 -29.12 -13.59 13.45
CA GLY A 8 -28.49 -13.92 12.18
C GLY A 8 -27.34 -12.96 11.93
N CYS A 9 -26.17 -13.34 12.43
CA CYS A 9 -24.83 -12.86 12.07
C CYS A 9 -24.74 -11.41 11.58
N SER A 10 -24.32 -10.50 12.47
CA SER A 10 -23.65 -9.27 12.06
C SER A 10 -22.42 -9.66 11.23
N TYR A 11 -22.57 -9.70 9.91
CA TYR A 11 -21.46 -9.70 8.98
C TYR A 11 -20.78 -8.35 9.17
N VAL A 12 -19.80 -8.29 10.08
CA VAL A 12 -18.92 -7.13 10.20
C VAL A 12 -18.08 -7.15 8.94
N SER A 13 -18.64 -6.48 7.94
CA SER A 13 -18.12 -6.34 6.60
C SER A 13 -16.69 -5.80 6.70
N THR A 14 -15.71 -6.63 6.38
CA THR A 14 -14.29 -6.30 6.20
C THR A 14 -14.04 -5.19 5.17
N TYR A 15 -15.10 -4.67 4.55
CA TYR A 15 -15.12 -3.55 3.61
C TYR A 15 -14.52 -2.25 4.17
N GLY A 16 -14.52 -2.04 5.49
CA GLY A 16 -13.88 -0.86 6.10
C GLY A 16 -12.34 -0.90 6.12
N VAL A 17 -11.75 -2.10 6.13
CA VAL A 17 -10.30 -2.31 6.20
C VAL A 17 -9.71 -2.29 4.78
N HIS A 18 -10.28 -3.05 3.85
CA HIS A 18 -9.87 -2.98 2.43
C HIS A 18 -10.03 -1.57 1.83
N GLY A 19 -11.09 -0.83 2.20
CA GLY A 19 -11.31 0.53 1.71
C GLY A 19 -10.21 1.52 2.12
N LYS A 20 -9.57 1.33 3.28
CA LYS A 20 -8.46 2.19 3.72
C LYS A 20 -7.20 1.93 2.90
N LEU A 21 -6.87 0.67 2.61
CA LEU A 21 -5.75 0.31 1.74
C LEU A 21 -5.97 0.79 0.30
N LEU A 22 -7.20 0.73 -0.22
CA LEU A 22 -7.51 1.33 -1.52
C LEU A 22 -7.34 2.86 -1.50
N GLY A 23 -7.64 3.49 -0.36
CA GLY A 23 -7.41 4.92 -0.16
C GLY A 23 -5.93 5.33 -0.21
N THR A 24 -5.00 4.44 0.16
CA THR A 24 -3.57 4.80 0.16
C THR A 24 -3.01 5.01 -1.24
N GLU A 25 -3.53 4.30 -2.25
CA GLU A 25 -3.13 4.56 -3.64
C GLU A 25 -3.43 6.01 -4.03
N GLN A 26 -4.64 6.47 -3.73
CA GLN A 26 -5.07 7.84 -4.00
C GLN A 26 -4.26 8.88 -3.20
N GLN A 27 -3.86 8.55 -1.96
CA GLN A 27 -2.99 9.38 -1.16
C GLN A 27 -1.60 9.51 -1.80
N ILE A 28 -1.03 8.42 -2.29
CA ILE A 28 0.26 8.42 -2.99
C ILE A 28 0.16 9.26 -4.27
N VAL A 29 -0.92 9.09 -5.05
CA VAL A 29 -1.20 9.92 -6.23
C VAL A 29 -1.25 11.40 -5.84
N LYS A 30 -1.90 11.74 -4.72
CA LYS A 30 -2.01 13.11 -4.19
C LYS A 30 -0.77 13.64 -3.47
N CYS A 31 0.32 12.87 -3.42
CA CYS A 31 1.54 13.23 -2.71
C CYS A 31 1.40 13.29 -1.18
N GLU A 32 0.38 12.64 -0.61
CA GLU A 32 0.11 12.56 0.82
C GLU A 32 0.88 11.38 1.46
N TYR A 33 2.21 11.36 1.26
CA TYR A 33 3.05 10.19 1.56
C TYR A 33 3.05 9.77 3.04
N GLU A 34 3.08 10.72 3.98
CA GLU A 34 3.07 10.38 5.41
C GLU A 34 1.77 9.67 5.82
N ALA A 35 0.62 10.17 5.36
CA ALA A 35 -0.68 9.56 5.62
C ALA A 35 -0.81 8.17 4.97
N ALA A 36 -0.25 8.03 3.76
CA ALA A 36 -0.16 6.74 3.09
C ALA A 36 0.70 5.76 3.91
N LEU A 37 1.92 6.15 4.30
CA LEU A 37 2.84 5.29 5.04
C LEU A 37 2.26 4.83 6.39
N ASP A 38 1.62 5.71 7.15
CA ASP A 38 0.98 5.34 8.42
C ASP A 38 -0.03 4.21 8.23
N THR A 39 -0.87 4.34 7.20
CA THR A 39 -1.86 3.32 6.87
C THR A 39 -1.17 2.05 6.39
N LEU A 40 -0.27 2.13 5.41
CA LEU A 40 0.41 0.97 4.83
C LEU A 40 1.16 0.16 5.89
N GLN A 41 1.91 0.81 6.77
CA GLN A 41 2.62 0.17 7.87
C GLN A 41 1.68 -0.63 8.77
N GLN A 42 0.50 -0.08 9.10
CA GLN A 42 -0.51 -0.80 9.86
C GLN A 42 -0.95 -2.09 9.14
N PHE A 43 -1.20 -2.01 7.82
CA PHE A 43 -1.63 -3.14 7.01
C PHE A 43 -0.56 -4.23 6.87
N THR A 44 0.74 -3.89 6.93
CA THR A 44 1.81 -4.91 6.98
C THR A 44 1.70 -5.84 8.19
N VAL A 45 1.00 -5.42 9.25
CA VAL A 45 0.79 -6.21 10.46
C VAL A 45 -0.58 -6.89 10.46
N ILE A 46 -1.65 -6.11 10.26
CA ILE A 46 -3.04 -6.58 10.49
C ILE A 46 -3.74 -7.12 9.25
N GLY A 47 -3.19 -6.88 8.06
CA GLY A 47 -3.83 -7.26 6.80
C GLY A 47 -3.82 -8.76 6.56
N SER A 48 -4.71 -9.20 5.67
CA SER A 48 -4.56 -10.48 4.98
C SER A 48 -3.25 -10.52 4.20
N ASN A 49 -2.82 -11.72 3.83
CA ASN A 49 -1.67 -11.96 2.99
C ASN A 49 -1.65 -11.07 1.73
N LYS A 50 -2.76 -11.02 1.00
CA LYS A 50 -2.92 -10.15 -0.18
C LYS A 50 -2.75 -8.66 0.15
N GLU A 51 -3.38 -8.19 1.22
CA GLU A 51 -3.27 -6.79 1.65
C GLU A 51 -1.86 -6.44 2.10
N LYS A 52 -1.16 -7.37 2.74
CA LYS A 52 0.24 -7.20 3.16
C LYS A 52 1.16 -7.04 1.96
N SER A 53 1.03 -7.88 0.92
CA SER A 53 1.80 -7.70 -0.32
C SER A 53 1.60 -6.32 -0.91
N GLN A 54 0.34 -5.89 -1.06
CA GLN A 54 0.02 -4.59 -1.61
C GLN A 54 0.56 -3.45 -0.72
N ALA A 55 0.48 -3.61 0.60
CA ALA A 55 1.02 -2.62 1.53
C ALA A 55 2.55 -2.48 1.39
N PHE A 56 3.28 -3.60 1.27
CA PHE A 56 4.73 -3.58 1.05
C PHE A 56 5.09 -2.92 -0.29
N GLU A 57 4.39 -3.27 -1.36
CA GLU A 57 4.59 -2.67 -2.68
C GLU A 57 4.42 -1.15 -2.65
N PHE A 58 3.29 -0.66 -2.11
CA PHE A 58 3.02 0.76 -2.01
C PHE A 58 3.98 1.50 -1.05
N MET A 59 4.43 0.86 0.02
CA MET A 59 5.53 1.42 0.84
C MET A 59 6.81 1.57 0.02
N GLY A 60 7.15 0.54 -0.77
CA GLY A 60 8.26 0.57 -1.72
C GLY A 60 8.17 1.75 -2.68
N VAL A 61 7.01 1.92 -3.31
CA VAL A 61 6.74 3.07 -4.22
C VAL A 61 6.99 4.39 -3.52
N VAL A 62 6.42 4.60 -2.33
CA VAL A 62 6.59 5.85 -1.58
C VAL A 62 8.06 6.11 -1.25
N TYR A 63 8.79 5.11 -0.74
CA TYR A 63 10.21 5.29 -0.40
C TYR A 63 11.07 5.59 -1.64
N GLN A 64 10.76 5.01 -2.80
CA GLN A 64 11.42 5.37 -4.05
C GLN A 64 11.14 6.81 -4.48
N GLU A 65 9.88 7.27 -4.38
CA GLU A 65 9.52 8.64 -4.74
C GLU A 65 10.11 9.68 -3.77
N LYS A 66 10.31 9.30 -2.50
CA LYS A 66 11.04 10.10 -1.51
C LYS A 66 12.57 10.02 -1.65
N MET A 67 13.09 9.21 -2.57
CA MET A 67 14.52 8.90 -2.71
C MET A 67 15.16 8.32 -1.43
N ASP A 68 14.36 7.68 -0.58
CA ASP A 68 14.80 7.02 0.65
C ASP A 68 15.18 5.56 0.36
N LEU A 69 16.40 5.38 -0.14
CA LEU A 69 16.90 4.07 -0.57
C LEU A 69 17.15 3.12 0.62
N GLU A 70 17.39 3.65 1.82
CA GLU A 70 17.57 2.82 3.01
C GLU A 70 16.24 2.19 3.42
N ALA A 71 15.19 3.00 3.57
CA ALA A 71 13.86 2.51 3.90
C ALA A 71 13.29 1.61 2.79
N PHE A 72 13.56 1.93 1.52
CA PHE A 72 13.20 1.07 0.39
C PHE A 72 13.83 -0.32 0.51
N ASN A 73 15.16 -0.41 0.65
CA ASN A 73 15.85 -1.69 0.72
C ASN A 73 15.41 -2.52 1.94
N HIS A 74 15.23 -1.86 3.08
CA HIS A 74 14.72 -2.51 4.28
C HIS A 74 13.28 -3.02 4.10
N THR A 75 12.44 -2.29 3.35
CA THR A 75 11.07 -2.73 3.03
C THR A 75 11.07 -3.96 2.12
N VAL A 76 11.94 -4.00 1.11
CA VAL A 76 12.15 -5.19 0.27
C VAL A 76 12.61 -6.38 1.10
N ASP A 77 13.58 -6.20 1.99
CA ASP A 77 14.04 -7.27 2.88
C ASP A 77 12.91 -7.82 3.76
N ARG A 78 12.13 -6.93 4.39
CA ARG A 78 10.98 -7.33 5.21
C ARG A 78 9.94 -8.11 4.41
N PHE A 79 9.68 -7.72 3.17
CA PHE A 79 8.78 -8.45 2.29
C PHE A 79 9.31 -9.86 1.98
N LEU A 80 10.58 -9.98 1.59
CA LEU A 80 11.22 -11.27 1.27
C LEU A 80 11.29 -12.23 2.47
N PHE A 81 11.39 -11.70 3.70
CA PHE A 81 11.33 -12.51 4.92
C PHE A 81 9.91 -12.85 5.39
N SER A 82 8.89 -12.18 4.84
CA SER A 82 7.48 -12.44 5.17
C SER A 82 6.94 -13.68 4.45
N ASP A 83 5.79 -14.18 4.90
CA ASP A 83 5.10 -15.29 4.22
C ASP A 83 4.69 -14.95 2.78
N MET A 84 4.59 -13.66 2.44
CA MET A 84 4.18 -13.20 1.12
C MET A 84 5.31 -13.19 0.10
N GLY A 85 6.51 -12.77 0.51
CA GLY A 85 7.67 -12.67 -0.38
C GLY A 85 8.63 -13.84 -0.27
N ARG A 86 8.38 -14.81 0.62
CA ARG A 86 9.28 -15.95 0.82
C ARG A 86 9.39 -16.77 -0.48
N GLY A 87 10.62 -16.83 -1.01
CA GLY A 87 10.94 -17.58 -2.21
C GLY A 87 10.90 -16.76 -3.50
N GLU A 88 10.52 -15.47 -3.42
CA GLU A 88 10.65 -14.55 -4.53
C GLU A 88 12.10 -14.08 -4.72
N SER A 89 12.43 -13.66 -5.94
CA SER A 89 13.70 -12.99 -6.25
C SER A 89 13.63 -11.53 -5.85
N ARG A 90 14.69 -11.02 -5.22
CA ARG A 90 14.81 -9.59 -4.90
C ARG A 90 14.67 -8.73 -6.15
N GLU A 91 15.34 -9.13 -7.23
CA GLU A 91 15.34 -8.42 -8.51
C GLU A 91 13.93 -8.37 -9.09
N GLN A 92 13.18 -9.47 -9.01
CA GLN A 92 11.80 -9.52 -9.45
C GLN A 92 10.90 -8.57 -8.64
N VAL A 93 10.98 -8.61 -7.31
CA VAL A 93 10.22 -7.71 -6.42
C VAL A 93 10.51 -6.24 -6.76
N ILE A 94 11.79 -5.89 -6.95
CA ILE A 94 12.17 -4.52 -7.30
C ILE A 94 11.61 -4.12 -8.67
N MET A 95 11.62 -5.01 -9.66
CA MET A 95 11.04 -4.73 -10.98
C MET A 95 9.53 -4.50 -10.89
N GLU A 96 8.80 -5.32 -10.13
CA GLU A 96 7.36 -5.18 -9.93
C GLU A 96 7.03 -3.86 -9.21
N TRP A 97 7.77 -3.49 -8.17
CA TRP A 97 7.54 -2.24 -7.46
C TRP A 97 7.91 -1.00 -8.29
N ASN A 98 8.91 -1.10 -9.17
CA ASN A 98 9.23 -0.06 -10.14
C ASN A 98 8.10 0.14 -11.15
N GLU A 99 7.45 -0.95 -11.58
CA GLU A 99 6.29 -0.90 -12.46
C GLU A 99 5.09 -0.27 -11.76
N ALA A 100 4.80 -0.67 -10.52
CA ALA A 100 3.77 -0.03 -9.71
C ALA A 100 4.01 1.48 -9.55
N ARG A 101 5.27 1.89 -9.31
CA ARG A 101 5.64 3.31 -9.29
C ARG A 101 5.35 4.01 -10.63
N ARG A 102 5.65 3.37 -11.76
CA ARG A 102 5.35 3.91 -13.09
C ARG A 102 3.84 4.15 -13.25
N GLU A 103 3.02 3.17 -12.91
CA GLU A 103 1.55 3.29 -12.99
C GLU A 103 1.01 4.41 -12.11
N ILE A 104 1.53 4.57 -10.89
CA ILE A 104 1.17 5.67 -9.98
C ILE A 104 1.51 7.03 -10.60
N ARG A 105 2.69 7.18 -11.20
CA ARG A 105 3.10 8.43 -11.86
C ARG A 105 2.22 8.75 -13.06
N GLU A 106 1.82 7.74 -13.82
CA GLU A 106 0.87 7.90 -14.93
C GLU A 106 -0.50 8.36 -14.41
N LYS A 107 -1.06 7.69 -13.39
CA LYS A 107 -2.32 8.10 -12.74
C LYS A 107 -2.25 9.53 -12.22
N ARG A 108 -1.15 9.90 -11.57
CA ARG A 108 -0.89 11.27 -11.09
C ARG A 108 -0.86 12.29 -12.21
N LEU A 109 -0.25 11.96 -13.35
CA LEU A 109 -0.25 12.84 -14.52
C LEU A 109 -1.67 13.09 -15.03
N TYR A 110 -2.50 12.04 -15.10
CA TYR A 110 -3.90 12.18 -15.50
C TYR A 110 -4.75 13.00 -14.52
N GLU A 111 -4.55 12.80 -13.22
CA GLU A 111 -5.38 13.44 -12.17
C GLU A 111 -4.94 14.86 -11.82
N LEU A 112 -3.63 15.10 -11.72
CA LEU A 112 -3.05 16.35 -11.22
C LEU A 112 -2.30 17.16 -12.28
N GLY A 113 -2.14 16.63 -13.50
CA GLY A 113 -1.36 17.28 -14.54
C GLY A 113 0.16 17.31 -14.28
N ARG A 114 0.65 16.52 -13.32
CA ARG A 114 2.08 16.41 -12.97
C ARG A 114 2.44 14.96 -12.64
N ALA A 115 3.64 14.53 -13.02
CA ALA A 115 4.11 13.16 -12.73
C ALA A 115 4.87 13.04 -11.40
N GLU A 116 5.51 14.12 -10.97
CA GLU A 116 6.30 14.17 -9.74
C GLU A 116 5.58 14.98 -8.66
N CYS A 117 5.75 14.54 -7.42
CA CYS A 117 5.41 15.36 -6.27
C CYS A 117 6.50 16.41 -6.08
N SER A 118 6.09 17.68 -5.92
CA SER A 118 7.04 18.77 -5.67
C SER A 118 7.85 18.44 -4.43
N THR A 119 9.14 18.17 -4.60
CA THR A 119 10.10 18.16 -3.51
C THR A 119 10.34 19.63 -3.16
N ASP A 120 9.59 20.16 -2.20
CA ASP A 120 9.94 21.44 -1.60
C ASP A 120 11.26 21.23 -0.85
N PHE A 121 12.37 21.56 -1.52
CA PHE A 121 13.68 21.74 -0.89
C PHE A 121 13.67 23.11 -0.20
N THR A 122 12.92 23.24 0.89
CA THR A 122 13.00 24.40 1.80
C THR A 122 13.70 24.03 3.08
#